data_AF-A0AAP0MR15-F1
#
_entry.id   AF-A0AAP0MR15-F1
#
_cell.length_a   1.000
_cell.length_b   1.000
_cell.length_c   1.000
_cell.angle_alpha   90.00
_cell.angle_beta   90.00
_cell.angle_gamma   90.00
#
_symmetry.space_group_name_H-M   'P 1'
#
loop_
_entity.id
_entity.type
_entity.pdbx_description
1 polymer ?
#
loop_
_entity_poly.entity_id
_entity_poly.type
_entity_poly.pdbx_seq_one_letter_code
_entity_poly.pdbx_strand_id
1 'polypeptide(L)'
;MNYYIDISIVSSYNGGDQGFLNEVFAWWHRLPKRINNLKVFSKQDDKEHQVGDGLYAIHYLGLKPWICYKDYDCNWDMVSRHVFASDSAHKKWWQVYGAMPKKLQQYCALTKHMDKRIKKWRRIAENVSLANGH
;
A
#
# COMPACT_ATOMS: atom_id res chain seq x y z
N MET A 1 28.87 -29.74 -6.70
CA MET A 1 27.97 -30.03 -5.57
C MET A 1 26.66 -29.31 -5.86
N ASN A 2 25.60 -30.04 -6.24
CA ASN A 2 24.27 -29.45 -6.44
C ASN A 2 23.54 -29.50 -5.10
N TYR A 3 23.45 -28.35 -4.43
CA TYR A 3 22.62 -28.21 -3.25
C TYR A 3 21.18 -28.02 -3.70
N TYR A 4 20.41 -29.10 -3.72
CA TYR A 4 18.96 -29.00 -3.85
C TYR A 4 18.41 -28.59 -2.49
N ILE A 5 17.71 -27.46 -2.44
CA ILE A 5 16.92 -27.06 -1.28
C ILE A 5 15.64 -27.90 -1.32
N ASP A 6 15.41 -28.73 -0.29
CA ASP A 6 14.10 -29.36 -0.08
C ASP A 6 13.13 -28.27 0.40
N ILE A 7 12.19 -27.90 -0.46
CA ILE A 7 11.23 -26.83 -0.20
C ILE A 7 10.27 -27.15 0.96
N SER A 8 10.10 -28.43 1.31
CA SER A 8 9.18 -28.86 2.38
C SER A 8 9.69 -28.54 3.78
N ILE A 9 11.00 -28.35 3.95
CA ILE A 9 11.63 -28.02 5.24
C ILE A 9 11.91 -26.52 5.41
N VAL A 10 11.72 -25.72 4.36
CA VAL A 10 11.93 -24.27 4.42
C VAL A 10 10.73 -23.62 5.11
N SER A 11 11.00 -22.80 6.12
CA SER A 11 9.97 -22.02 6.82
C SER A 11 10.14 -20.53 6.54
N SER A 12 9.03 -19.80 6.45
CA SER A 12 9.08 -18.36 6.23
C SER A 12 9.51 -17.62 7.48
N TYR A 13 10.60 -16.86 7.42
CA TYR A 13 11.07 -16.06 8.56
C TYR A 13 10.10 -14.92 8.95
N ASN A 14 9.15 -14.55 8.09
CA ASN A 14 8.15 -13.51 8.38
C ASN A 14 6.70 -14.00 8.32
N GLY A 15 6.50 -15.33 8.20
CA GLY A 15 5.19 -15.95 8.09
C GLY A 15 4.44 -15.70 6.77
N GLY A 16 5.04 -14.98 5.81
CA GLY A 16 4.46 -14.66 4.51
C GLY A 16 5.23 -15.28 3.34
N ASP A 17 4.69 -15.10 2.13
CA ASP A 17 5.30 -15.55 0.88
C ASP A 17 6.65 -14.87 0.62
N GLN A 18 6.78 -13.56 0.91
CA GLN A 18 8.04 -12.84 0.73
C GLN A 18 9.18 -13.46 1.55
N GLY A 19 8.91 -13.86 2.80
CA GLY A 19 9.93 -14.48 3.66
C GLY A 19 10.30 -15.87 3.15
N PHE A 20 9.30 -16.65 2.77
CA PHE A 20 9.50 -17.99 2.21
C PHE A 20 10.34 -17.95 0.92
N LEU A 21 9.98 -17.09 -0.02
CA LEU A 21 10.69 -16.97 -1.29
C LEU A 21 12.13 -16.49 -1.11
N ASN A 22 12.39 -15.63 -0.14
CA ASN A 22 13.75 -15.17 0.16
C ASN A 22 14.65 -16.28 0.75
N GLU A 23 14.07 -17.25 1.47
CA GLU A 23 14.81 -18.44 1.94
C GLU A 23 15.10 -19.42 0.79
N VAL A 24 14.13 -19.63 -0.10
CA VAL A 24 14.29 -20.53 -1.25
C VAL A 24 15.24 -19.95 -2.31
N PHE A 25 15.13 -18.65 -2.59
CA PHE A 25 15.90 -17.95 -3.64
C PHE A 25 16.99 -17.07 -3.04
N ALA A 26 18.01 -17.69 -2.44
CA ALA A 26 19.14 -16.98 -1.84
C ALA A 26 19.99 -16.19 -2.87
N TRP A 27 19.95 -16.57 -4.16
CA TRP A 27 20.58 -15.85 -5.26
C TRP A 27 19.53 -15.38 -6.27
N TRP A 28 19.44 -14.06 -6.45
CA TRP A 28 18.42 -13.45 -7.30
C TRP A 28 18.94 -12.18 -7.99
N HIS A 29 18.27 -11.81 -9.08
CA HIS A 29 18.57 -10.60 -9.84
C HIS A 29 17.81 -9.40 -9.28
N ARG A 30 18.51 -8.27 -9.13
CA ARG A 30 17.88 -7.02 -8.69
C ARG A 30 17.04 -6.43 -9.83
N LEU A 31 15.73 -6.35 -9.61
CA LEU A 31 14.81 -5.65 -10.49
C LEU A 31 14.81 -4.13 -10.23
N PRO A 32 14.60 -3.28 -11.25
CA PRO A 32 14.50 -1.84 -11.06
C PRO A 32 13.32 -1.44 -10.13
N LYS A 33 13.52 -0.50 -9.20
CA LYS A 33 12.45 -0.03 -8.30
C LYS A 33 11.18 0.43 -9.04
N ARG A 34 11.32 1.00 -10.24
CA ARG A 34 10.19 1.48 -11.05
C ARG A 34 9.15 0.40 -11.43
N ILE A 35 9.52 -0.89 -11.42
CA ILE A 35 8.58 -2.00 -11.68
C ILE A 35 7.96 -2.59 -10.40
N ASN A 36 8.38 -2.15 -9.23
CA ASN A 36 7.80 -2.53 -7.93
C ASN A 36 8.03 -1.40 -6.92
N ASN A 37 7.46 -0.22 -7.19
CA ASN A 37 7.66 0.92 -6.30
C ASN A 37 6.80 0.77 -5.06
N LEU A 38 7.42 0.38 -3.95
CA LEU A 38 6.74 0.27 -2.66
C LEU A 38 6.21 1.65 -2.21
N LYS A 39 4.91 1.73 -1.92
CA LYS A 39 4.28 2.89 -1.27
C LYS A 39 4.66 2.90 0.21
N VAL A 40 5.93 3.20 0.48
CA VAL A 40 6.48 3.37 1.82
C VAL A 40 7.46 4.52 1.83
N PHE A 41 7.37 5.38 2.84
CA PHE A 41 8.09 6.63 2.98
C PHE A 41 8.72 6.69 4.38
N SER A 42 9.97 7.11 4.44
CA SER A 42 10.67 7.35 5.69
C SER A 42 10.43 8.80 6.16
N LYS A 43 10.65 9.09 7.44
CA LYS A 43 10.49 10.47 8.00
C LYS A 43 11.37 11.53 7.33
N GLN A 44 12.40 11.12 6.58
CA GLN A 44 13.31 12.01 5.86
C GLN A 44 12.88 12.23 4.40
N ASP A 45 11.96 11.40 3.90
CA ASP A 45 11.37 11.59 2.57
C ASP A 45 10.34 12.71 2.61
N ASP A 46 10.13 13.34 1.46
CA ASP A 46 9.12 14.36 1.17
C ASP A 46 7.87 14.26 2.07
N LYS A 47 7.55 15.33 2.82
CA LYS A 47 6.41 15.37 3.76
C LYS A 47 5.07 15.09 3.08
N GLU A 48 4.97 15.34 1.78
CA GLU A 48 3.77 15.07 0.98
C GLU A 48 3.71 13.63 0.46
N HIS A 49 4.78 12.85 0.67
CA HIS A 49 4.92 11.47 0.20
C HIS A 49 4.58 11.33 -1.29
N GLN A 50 5.15 12.21 -2.14
CA GLN A 50 4.86 12.20 -3.56
C GLN A 50 5.46 10.96 -4.24
N VAL A 51 4.66 10.28 -5.07
CA VAL A 51 5.19 9.26 -5.98
C VAL A 51 5.72 9.93 -7.24
N GLY A 52 7.00 9.67 -7.56
CA GLY A 52 7.64 10.21 -8.76
C GLY A 52 7.04 9.73 -10.07
N ASP A 53 7.44 10.39 -11.16
CA ASP A 53 7.07 10.01 -12.52
C ASP A 53 7.90 8.82 -13.05
N GLY A 54 7.48 8.25 -14.17
CA GLY A 54 8.19 7.14 -14.83
C GLY A 54 8.10 5.80 -14.11
N LEU A 55 7.22 5.68 -13.10
CA LEU A 55 6.90 4.41 -12.46
C LEU A 55 6.03 3.55 -13.37
N TYR A 56 6.35 2.26 -13.46
CA TYR A 56 5.55 1.27 -14.17
C TYR A 56 4.56 0.55 -13.24
N ALA A 57 4.88 0.41 -11.96
CA ALA A 57 3.99 -0.17 -10.98
C ALA A 57 4.18 0.43 -9.58
N ILE A 58 3.07 0.50 -8.83
CA ILE A 58 3.04 0.93 -7.43
C ILE A 58 2.51 -0.23 -6.58
N HIS A 59 3.26 -0.59 -5.55
CA HIS A 59 2.85 -1.58 -4.57
C HIS A 59 2.25 -0.86 -3.34
N TYR A 60 0.93 -0.95 -3.21
CA TYR A 60 0.18 -0.33 -2.11
C TYR A 60 0.33 -1.13 -0.80
N LEU A 61 1.24 -0.66 0.06
CA LEU A 61 1.35 -1.08 1.45
C LEU A 61 0.37 -0.31 2.36
N GLY A 62 0.19 -0.78 3.59
CA GLY A 62 -0.78 -0.21 4.54
C GLY A 62 -2.23 -0.54 4.16
N LEU A 63 -3.14 0.41 4.42
CA LEU A 63 -4.52 0.29 3.96
C LEU A 63 -4.58 0.33 2.43
N LYS A 64 -5.39 -0.55 1.87
CA LYS A 64 -5.62 -0.63 0.43
C LYS A 64 -6.43 0.58 -0.06
N PRO A 65 -6.21 1.06 -1.28
CA PRO A 65 -6.85 2.30 -1.75
C PRO A 65 -8.38 2.20 -1.88
N TRP A 66 -8.92 1.02 -2.23
CA TRP A 66 -10.38 0.79 -2.32
C TRP A 66 -11.10 0.77 -0.96
N ILE A 67 -10.38 0.93 0.14
CA ILE A 67 -10.96 1.01 1.48
C ILE A 67 -10.92 2.42 2.09
N CYS A 68 -10.56 3.41 1.28
CA CYS A 68 -10.58 4.84 1.59
C CYS A 68 -11.58 5.57 0.66
N TYR A 69 -11.95 6.80 1.00
CA TYR A 69 -12.70 7.67 0.09
C TYR A 69 -11.83 8.12 -1.10
N LYS A 70 -12.46 8.75 -2.09
CA LYS A 70 -11.80 9.14 -3.35
C LYS A 70 -10.86 10.32 -3.24
N ASP A 71 -11.16 11.20 -2.32
CA ASP A 71 -10.56 12.50 -2.12
C ASP A 71 -9.19 12.45 -1.42
N TYR A 72 -8.90 11.41 -0.61
CA TYR A 72 -7.62 11.31 0.11
C TYR A 72 -7.24 9.88 0.53
N ASP A 73 -5.95 9.64 0.79
CA ASP A 73 -5.43 8.39 1.35
C ASP A 73 -5.69 8.32 2.87
N CYS A 74 -6.65 7.49 3.29
CA CYS A 74 -7.02 7.31 4.69
C CYS A 74 -5.93 6.63 5.56
N ASN A 75 -4.75 6.29 5.01
CA ASN A 75 -3.57 6.00 5.84
C ASN A 75 -3.10 7.24 6.63
N TRP A 76 -3.43 8.46 6.20
CA TRP A 76 -3.15 9.69 6.95
C TRP A 76 -3.88 9.80 8.29
N ASP A 77 -5.00 9.10 8.46
CA ASP A 77 -5.81 9.15 9.68
C ASP A 77 -5.14 8.41 10.87
N MET A 78 -4.01 7.73 10.65
CA MET A 78 -3.32 6.93 11.67
C MET A 78 -1.80 7.14 11.60
N VAL A 79 -1.21 7.69 12.67
CA VAL A 79 0.24 7.96 12.76
C VAL A 79 1.09 6.73 12.42
N SER A 80 0.70 5.55 12.90
CA SER A 80 1.41 4.29 12.63
C SER A 80 1.37 3.87 11.15
N ARG A 81 0.54 4.53 10.33
CA ARG A 81 0.37 4.26 8.90
C ARG A 81 0.81 5.41 8.01
N HIS A 82 1.26 6.54 8.58
CA HIS A 82 1.78 7.67 7.82
C HIS A 82 2.88 7.25 6.86
N VAL A 83 3.75 6.32 7.27
CA VAL A 83 4.79 5.73 6.41
C VAL A 83 4.24 5.09 5.14
N PHE A 84 2.95 4.79 5.03
CA PHE A 84 2.31 4.22 3.85
C PHE A 84 1.35 5.19 3.16
N ALA A 85 1.16 6.40 3.67
CA ALA A 85 0.18 7.34 3.15
C ALA A 85 0.74 8.13 1.96
N SER A 86 -0.04 8.29 0.88
CA SER A 86 0.37 9.11 -0.28
C SER A 86 -0.84 9.43 -1.15
N ASP A 87 -1.24 10.71 -1.21
CA ASP A 87 -2.39 11.13 -2.01
C ASP A 87 -2.12 11.05 -3.51
N SER A 88 -0.87 11.26 -3.95
CA SER A 88 -0.52 11.06 -5.36
C SER A 88 -0.56 9.60 -5.79
N ALA A 89 -0.15 8.66 -4.92
CA ALA A 89 -0.36 7.23 -5.17
C ALA A 89 -1.84 6.88 -5.19
N HIS A 90 -2.62 7.43 -4.24
CA HIS A 90 -4.05 7.17 -4.14
C HIS A 90 -4.83 7.67 -5.37
N LYS A 91 -4.49 8.87 -5.85
CA LYS A 91 -5.04 9.44 -7.09
C LYS A 91 -4.82 8.51 -8.29
N LYS A 92 -3.63 7.89 -8.41
CA LYS A 92 -3.36 6.91 -9.48
C LYS A 92 -4.25 5.67 -9.38
N TRP A 93 -4.58 5.19 -8.18
CA TRP A 93 -5.55 4.09 -8.03
C TRP A 93 -6.95 4.50 -8.51
N TRP A 94 -7.40 5.72 -8.17
CA TRP A 94 -8.71 6.19 -8.60
C TRP A 94 -8.81 6.45 -10.11
N GLN A 95 -7.69 6.71 -10.79
CA GLN A 95 -7.63 6.70 -12.26
C GLN A 95 -7.93 5.30 -12.81
N VAL A 96 -7.34 4.25 -12.22
CA VAL A 96 -7.62 2.85 -12.59
C VAL A 96 -9.09 2.50 -12.31
N TYR A 97 -9.60 2.83 -11.12
CA TYR A 97 -11.01 2.62 -10.79
C TYR A 97 -11.95 3.35 -11.76
N GLY A 98 -11.62 4.60 -12.13
CA GLY A 98 -12.38 5.41 -13.06
C GLY A 98 -12.44 4.82 -14.48
N ALA A 99 -11.33 4.24 -14.94
CA ALA A 99 -11.22 3.58 -16.24
C ALA A 99 -11.82 2.15 -16.27
N MET A 100 -12.06 1.56 -15.10
CA MET A 100 -12.58 0.20 -14.98
C MET A 100 -14.04 0.10 -15.47
N PRO A 101 -14.45 -0.99 -16.15
CA PRO A 101 -15.85 -1.25 -16.48
C PRO A 101 -16.77 -1.14 -15.27
N LYS A 102 -17.96 -0.54 -15.46
CA LYS A 102 -18.93 -0.29 -14.36
C LYS A 102 -19.29 -1.55 -13.56
N LYS A 103 -19.41 -2.69 -14.23
CA LYS A 103 -19.67 -4.00 -13.60
C LYS A 103 -18.58 -4.45 -12.61
N LEU A 104 -17.36 -3.94 -12.76
CA LEU A 104 -16.24 -4.27 -11.87
C LEU A 104 -16.08 -3.25 -10.74
N GLN A 105 -16.45 -1.99 -10.96
CA GLN A 105 -16.39 -0.92 -9.96
C GLN A 105 -17.14 -1.30 -8.67
N GLN A 106 -18.26 -2.02 -8.77
CA GLN A 106 -19.04 -2.46 -7.60
C GLN A 106 -18.27 -3.34 -6.62
N TYR A 107 -17.30 -4.14 -7.08
CA TYR A 107 -16.50 -5.01 -6.20
C TYR A 107 -15.48 -4.22 -5.37
N CYS A 108 -15.19 -2.98 -5.77
CA CYS A 108 -14.32 -2.06 -5.05
C CYS A 108 -15.11 -0.95 -4.32
N ALA A 109 -16.43 -1.01 -4.32
CA ALA A 109 -17.27 -0.02 -3.65
C ALA A 109 -17.17 -0.15 -2.12
N LEU A 110 -17.25 0.99 -1.43
CA LEU A 110 -17.23 1.02 0.03
C LEU A 110 -18.51 0.40 0.59
N THR A 111 -18.34 -0.51 1.56
CA THR A 111 -19.46 -1.03 2.34
C THR A 111 -19.81 -0.08 3.48
N LYS A 112 -21.02 -0.20 4.04
CA LYS A 112 -21.45 0.56 5.24
C LYS A 112 -20.51 0.36 6.43
N HIS A 113 -19.93 -0.83 6.58
CA HIS A 113 -18.95 -1.10 7.64
C HIS A 113 -17.65 -0.32 7.43
N MET A 114 -17.17 -0.26 6.18
CA MET A 114 -15.98 0.49 5.82
C MET A 114 -16.17 1.99 6.01
N ASP A 115 -17.31 2.54 5.58
CA ASP A 115 -17.70 3.94 5.79
C ASP A 115 -17.65 4.34 7.28
N LYS A 116 -18.25 3.53 8.16
CA LYS A 116 -18.21 3.75 9.62
C LYS A 116 -16.77 3.76 10.14
N ARG A 117 -15.92 2.85 9.64
CA ARG A 117 -14.51 2.77 10.05
C ARG A 117 -13.73 4.01 9.62
N ILE A 118 -13.90 4.47 8.38
CA ILE A 118 -13.23 5.67 7.87
C ILE A 118 -13.64 6.88 8.72
N LYS A 119 -14.94 7.11 8.93
CA LYS A 119 -15.46 8.21 9.76
C LYS A 119 -14.91 8.19 11.19
N LYS A 120 -14.80 7.00 11.81
CA LYS A 120 -14.22 6.86 13.15
C LYS A 120 -12.77 7.32 13.18
N TRP A 121 -11.93 6.84 12.27
CA TRP A 121 -10.50 7.17 12.27
C TRP A 121 -10.24 8.62 11.92
N ARG A 122 -11.00 9.16 10.98
CA ARG A 122 -10.94 10.59 10.63
C ARG A 122 -11.25 11.48 11.84
N ARG A 123 -12.31 11.18 12.60
CA ARG A 123 -12.64 11.91 13.83
C ARG A 123 -11.54 11.82 14.90
N ILE A 124 -10.88 10.65 15.02
CA ILE A 124 -9.73 10.49 15.94
C ILE A 124 -8.57 11.37 15.47
N ALA A 125 -8.26 11.37 14.17
CA ALA A 125 -7.19 12.18 13.59
C ALA A 125 -7.43 13.69 13.78
N GLU A 126 -8.67 14.16 13.57
CA GLU A 126 -9.10 15.54 13.82
C GLU A 126 -8.90 15.93 15.30
N ASN A 127 -9.36 15.08 16.24
CA ASN A 127 -9.27 15.35 17.67
C ASN A 127 -7.82 15.47 18.19
N VAL A 128 -6.87 14.76 17.57
CA VAL A 128 -5.44 14.83 17.92
C VAL A 128 -4.65 15.75 16.99
N SER A 129 -5.35 16.53 16.15
CA SER A 129 -4.76 17.49 15.21
C SER A 129 -3.62 16.89 14.39
N LEU A 130 -3.79 15.67 13.88
CA LEU A 130 -2.81 15.09 12.98
C LEU A 130 -2.70 16.00 11.76
N ALA A 131 -1.51 16.61 11.60
CA ALA A 131 -1.18 17.35 10.40
C ALA A 131 -1.41 16.41 9.22
N ASN A 132 -2.34 16.83 8.35
CA ASN A 132 -2.51 16.54 6.92
C ASN A 132 -3.92 16.86 6.40
N GLY A 133 -4.75 17.58 7.17
CA GLY A 133 -5.67 18.61 6.66
C GLY A 133 -6.79 18.19 5.68
N HIS A 134 -7.02 16.89 5.49
CA HIS A 134 -7.99 16.38 4.53
C HIS A 134 -9.37 16.15 5.13
#